data_AF-A0A2V3W1V9-F1
#
_entry.id   AF-A0A2V3W1V9-F1
#
_cell.length_a   1.000
_cell.length_b   1.000
_cell.length_c   1.000
_cell.angle_alpha   90.00
_cell.angle_beta   90.00
_cell.angle_gamma   90.00
#
_symmetry.space_group_name_H-M   'P 1'
#
loop_
_entity.id
_entity.type
_entity.pdbx_description
1 polymer ?
#
loop_
_entity_poly.entity_id
_entity_poly.type
_entity_poly.pdbx_seq_one_letter_code
_entity_poly.pdbx_strand_id
1 'polypeptide(L)'
;MKYCFHFLLIFFIFLTACSTNVQNEEVDLKISDVKLTQLEQGMMNLVGDNSIIFEMQVKNDAANEIELTVDHYENGELQGTEMYFTASLHDMDDSNPIHIIIANRGINDQHQWIGSVIAEDSSASFQTDLTAIPVHSASTFVPIDTPFPFN
;
A
#
# COMPACT_ATOMS: atom_id res chain seq x y z
N MET A 1 19.06 -46.49 17.30
CA MET A 1 19.60 -45.31 16.56
C MET A 1 19.30 -45.31 15.06
N LYS A 2 19.27 -46.44 14.33
CA LYS A 2 18.95 -46.48 12.88
C LYS A 2 17.58 -45.87 12.49
N TYR A 3 16.56 -46.00 13.34
CA TYR A 3 15.21 -45.50 13.06
C TYR A 3 15.03 -44.00 13.30
N CYS A 4 15.91 -43.37 14.10
CA CYS A 4 15.82 -41.94 14.39
C CYS A 4 16.15 -41.08 13.16
N PHE A 5 17.12 -41.52 12.36
CA PHE A 5 17.50 -40.85 11.11
C PHE A 5 16.37 -40.89 10.07
N HIS A 6 15.65 -42.01 9.97
CA HIS A 6 14.53 -42.15 9.04
C HIS A 6 13.35 -41.28 9.46
N PHE A 7 13.09 -41.16 10.76
CA PHE A 7 12.04 -40.29 11.28
C PHE A 7 12.33 -38.81 11.02
N LEU A 8 13.59 -38.38 11.21
CA LEU A 8 14.02 -37.00 10.96
C LEU A 8 13.95 -36.64 9.47
N LEU A 9 14.28 -37.58 8.58
CA LEU A 9 14.20 -37.37 7.13
C LEU A 9 12.75 -37.24 6.64
N ILE A 10 11.83 -38.03 7.18
CA ILE A 10 10.39 -37.91 6.89
C ILE A 10 9.85 -36.55 7.37
N PHE A 11 10.26 -36.10 8.56
CA PHE A 11 9.84 -34.81 9.11
C PHE A 11 10.29 -33.63 8.23
N PHE A 12 11.50 -33.69 7.66
CA PHE A 12 12.00 -32.68 6.73
C PHE A 12 11.18 -32.61 5.43
N ILE A 13 10.69 -33.74 4.91
CA ILE A 13 9.86 -33.74 3.70
C ILE A 13 8.51 -33.08 3.98
N PHE A 14 7.91 -33.32 5.14
CA PHE A 14 6.65 -32.67 5.55
C PHE A 14 6.79 -31.15 5.74
N LEU A 15 7.96 -30.67 6.19
CA LEU A 15 8.25 -29.23 6.30
C LEU A 15 8.31 -28.55 4.93
N THR A 16 8.79 -29.22 3.89
CA THR A 16 8.84 -28.64 2.53
C THR A 16 7.47 -28.62 1.82
N ALA A 17 6.54 -29.48 2.22
CA ALA A 17 5.22 -29.58 1.60
C ALA A 17 4.23 -28.48 2.05
N CYS A 18 4.48 -27.82 3.19
CA CYS A 18 3.70 -26.65 3.63
C CYS A 18 4.24 -25.33 3.06
N SER A 19 5.36 -25.34 2.34
CA SER A 19 5.77 -24.22 1.50
C SER A 19 4.97 -24.26 0.19
N THR A 20 3.65 -24.24 0.30
CA THR A 20 2.76 -24.12 -0.85
C THR A 20 3.09 -22.80 -1.52
N ASN A 21 3.49 -22.91 -2.78
CA ASN A 21 3.95 -21.83 -3.62
C ASN A 21 2.78 -20.84 -3.85
N VAL A 22 2.73 -19.74 -3.08
CA VAL A 22 1.78 -18.62 -3.24
C VAL A 22 2.16 -17.78 -4.47
N GLN A 23 2.33 -18.43 -5.62
CA GLN A 23 2.78 -17.77 -6.86
C GLN A 23 1.73 -17.78 -7.97
N ASN A 24 0.57 -18.41 -7.80
CA ASN A 24 -0.43 -18.56 -8.86
C ASN A 24 -1.89 -18.42 -8.37
N GLU A 25 -2.13 -17.70 -7.29
CA GLU A 25 -3.49 -17.20 -7.05
C GLU A 25 -3.69 -15.96 -7.92
N GLU A 26 -4.82 -15.87 -8.60
CA GLU A 26 -5.29 -14.63 -9.22
C GLU A 26 -5.34 -13.58 -8.11
N VAL A 27 -4.30 -12.76 -8.00
CA VAL A 27 -4.25 -11.76 -6.94
C VAL A 27 -5.24 -10.67 -7.32
N ASP A 28 -6.29 -10.53 -6.50
CA ASP A 28 -7.35 -9.52 -6.65
C ASP A 28 -6.81 -8.09 -6.69
N LEU A 29 -5.62 -7.87 -6.14
CA LEU A 29 -4.97 -6.58 -6.04
C LEU A 29 -3.47 -6.71 -6.27
N LYS A 30 -2.93 -5.96 -7.22
CA LYS A 30 -1.48 -5.86 -7.45
C LYS A 30 -1.02 -4.43 -7.26
N ILE A 31 -0.10 -4.21 -6.33
CA ILE A 31 0.57 -2.93 -6.11
C ILE A 31 2.01 -3.05 -6.61
N SER A 32 2.47 -2.06 -7.37
CA SER A 32 3.85 -1.99 -7.84
C SER A 32 4.38 -0.56 -7.84
N ASP A 33 5.69 -0.43 -7.64
CA ASP A 33 6.37 0.87 -7.74
C ASP A 33 6.31 1.40 -9.17
N VAL A 34 6.01 2.69 -9.31
CA VAL A 34 6.08 3.37 -10.60
C VAL A 34 7.53 3.77 -10.89
N LYS A 35 8.04 3.37 -12.05
CA LYS A 35 9.33 3.85 -12.54
C LYS A 35 9.18 5.23 -13.15
N LEU A 36 9.49 6.25 -12.36
CA LEU A 36 9.50 7.63 -12.83
C LEU A 36 10.66 7.90 -13.78
N THR A 37 10.38 8.65 -14.83
CA THR A 37 11.39 9.33 -15.63
C THR A 37 12.09 10.42 -14.80
N GLN A 38 13.24 10.91 -15.26
CA GLN A 38 13.94 12.00 -14.58
C GLN A 38 13.10 13.29 -14.46
N LEU A 39 12.26 13.56 -15.46
CA LEU A 39 11.38 14.72 -15.44
C LEU A 39 10.31 14.57 -14.35
N GLU A 40 9.63 13.41 -14.31
CA GLU A 40 8.60 13.11 -13.32
C GLU A 40 9.18 13.10 -11.90
N GLN A 41 10.36 12.50 -11.71
CA GLN A 41 11.06 12.56 -10.43
C GLN A 41 11.35 14.01 -10.01
N GLY A 42 11.79 14.85 -10.96
CA GLY A 42 12.01 16.27 -10.72
C GLY A 42 10.73 17.01 -10.33
N MET A 43 9.61 16.69 -10.97
CA MET A 43 8.30 17.26 -10.61
C MET A 43 7.85 16.82 -9.23
N MET A 44 8.04 15.54 -8.88
CA MET A 44 7.67 15.00 -7.57
C MET A 44 8.45 15.64 -6.42
N ASN A 45 9.73 15.94 -6.65
CA ASN A 45 10.55 16.67 -5.68
C ASN A 45 10.08 18.12 -5.44
N LEU A 46 9.26 18.70 -6.33
CA LEU A 46 8.64 20.01 -6.10
C LEU A 46 7.35 19.92 -5.28
N VAL A 47 6.68 18.76 -5.32
CA VAL A 47 5.40 18.54 -4.64
C VAL A 47 5.63 18.30 -3.16
N GLY A 48 6.69 17.63 -2.74
CA GLY A 48 7.00 17.43 -1.33
C GLY A 48 8.41 16.90 -1.07
N ASP A 49 8.81 16.97 0.20
CA ASP A 49 10.13 16.53 0.66
C ASP A 49 10.27 15.02 0.54
N ASN A 50 9.18 14.30 0.80
CA ASN A 50 9.05 12.87 0.58
C ASN A 50 7.80 12.62 -0.26
N SER A 51 7.95 11.94 -1.39
CA SER A 51 6.83 11.55 -2.22
C SER A 51 6.99 10.14 -2.73
N ILE A 52 5.86 9.45 -2.84
CA ILE A 52 5.81 8.06 -3.28
C ILE A 52 4.65 7.93 -4.26
N ILE A 53 4.89 7.15 -5.31
CA ILE A 53 3.89 6.84 -6.33
C ILE A 53 3.82 5.33 -6.49
N PHE A 54 2.60 4.81 -6.40
CA PHE A 54 2.29 3.42 -6.64
C PHE A 54 1.35 3.29 -7.82
N GLU A 55 1.51 2.18 -8.51
CA GLU A 55 0.53 1.67 -9.46
C GLU A 55 -0.25 0.56 -8.78
N MET A 56 -1.56 0.64 -8.85
CA MET A 56 -2.47 -0.35 -8.32
C MET A 56 -3.32 -0.90 -9.48
N GLN A 57 -3.35 -2.21 -9.61
CA GLN A 57 -4.22 -2.93 -10.54
C GLN A 57 -5.21 -3.75 -9.72
N VAL A 58 -6.50 -3.48 -9.89
CA VAL A 58 -7.58 -4.19 -9.23
C VAL A 58 -8.15 -5.19 -10.23
N LYS A 59 -8.25 -6.46 -9.85
CA LYS A 59 -8.80 -7.55 -10.67
C LYS A 59 -10.06 -8.15 -10.04
N ASN A 60 -10.77 -7.35 -9.26
CA ASN A 60 -11.93 -7.76 -8.49
C ASN A 60 -13.11 -6.84 -8.80
N ASP A 61 -14.00 -7.28 -9.69
CA ASP A 61 -15.20 -6.56 -10.13
C ASP A 61 -16.19 -6.26 -8.99
N ALA A 62 -16.01 -6.85 -7.80
CA ALA A 62 -16.84 -6.57 -6.63
C ALA A 62 -16.26 -5.42 -5.76
N ALA A 63 -15.04 -4.94 -6.04
CA ALA A 63 -14.44 -3.81 -5.36
C ALA A 63 -15.09 -2.51 -5.83
N ASN A 64 -15.63 -1.73 -4.90
CA ASN A 64 -16.35 -0.48 -5.21
C ASN A 64 -15.65 0.77 -4.68
N GLU A 65 -14.69 0.61 -3.78
CA GLU A 65 -14.01 1.72 -3.10
C GLU A 65 -12.54 1.37 -2.85
N ILE A 66 -11.69 2.38 -2.90
CA ILE A 66 -10.31 2.37 -2.41
C ILE A 66 -10.30 3.13 -1.10
N GLU A 67 -9.78 2.50 -0.05
CA GLU A 67 -9.44 3.18 1.19
C GLU A 67 -7.92 3.27 1.30
N LEU A 68 -7.44 4.48 1.60
CA LEU A 68 -6.03 4.78 1.76
C LEU A 68 -5.81 5.38 3.14
N THR A 69 -4.90 4.78 3.88
CA THR A 69 -4.53 5.19 5.23
C THR A 69 -3.03 5.38 5.29
N VAL A 70 -2.57 6.50 5.86
CA VAL A 70 -1.16 6.71 6.21
C VAL A 70 -1.05 6.70 7.71
N ASP A 71 -0.39 5.68 8.23
CA ASP A 71 -0.18 5.46 9.64
C ASP A 71 1.27 5.77 10.04
N HIS A 72 1.44 6.38 11.21
CA HIS A 72 2.74 6.68 11.79
C HIS A 72 3.08 5.65 12.87
N TYR A 73 4.23 4.99 12.71
CA TYR A 73 4.75 4.01 13.65
C TYR A 73 6.06 4.48 14.27
N GLU A 74 6.18 4.37 15.60
CA GLU A 74 7.43 4.56 16.34
C GLU A 74 7.75 3.28 17.11
N ASN A 75 8.99 2.78 16.97
CA ASN A 75 9.43 1.53 17.62
C ASN A 75 8.53 0.30 17.37
N GLY A 76 7.83 0.28 16.22
CA GLY A 76 6.88 -0.78 15.87
C GLY A 76 5.49 -0.62 16.47
N GLU A 77 5.23 0.48 17.20
CA GLU A 77 3.91 0.80 17.76
C GLU A 77 3.24 1.91 16.95
N LEU A 78 1.96 1.71 16.60
CA LEU A 78 1.12 2.70 15.92
C LEU A 78 0.90 3.91 16.84
N GLN A 79 1.38 5.08 16.42
CA GLN A 79 1.21 6.35 17.13
C GLN A 79 -0.10 7.03 16.73
N GLY A 80 -0.51 6.88 15.46
CA GLY A 80 -1.75 7.42 14.96
C GLY A 80 -1.86 7.35 13.44
N THR A 81 -3.04 7.70 12.94
CA THR A 81 -3.32 7.83 11.51
C THR A 81 -3.18 9.30 11.12
N GLU A 82 -2.25 9.56 10.20
CA GLU A 82 -1.95 10.90 9.69
C GLU A 82 -2.87 11.27 8.52
N MET A 83 -3.42 10.27 7.83
CA MET A 83 -4.23 10.43 6.64
C MET A 83 -5.24 9.30 6.51
N TYR A 84 -6.48 9.64 6.17
CA TYR A 84 -7.49 8.70 5.71
C TYR A 84 -8.21 9.29 4.49
N PHE A 85 -8.36 8.48 3.45
CA PHE A 85 -9.01 8.87 2.22
C PHE A 85 -9.77 7.69 1.61
N THR A 86 -10.92 7.99 1.02
CA THR A 86 -11.73 7.01 0.29
C THR A 86 -12.05 7.55 -1.10
N ALA A 87 -11.87 6.72 -2.13
CA ALA A 87 -12.30 7.00 -3.50
C ALA A 87 -13.22 5.88 -4.01
N SER A 88 -14.27 6.24 -4.72
CA SER A 88 -15.13 5.27 -5.43
C SER A 88 -14.39 4.72 -6.67
N LEU A 89 -14.52 3.42 -6.89
CA LEU A 89 -14.06 2.72 -8.10
C LEU A 89 -15.14 2.64 -9.19
N HIS A 90 -16.38 3.06 -8.91
CA HIS A 90 -17.53 2.83 -9.81
C HIS A 90 -17.37 3.39 -11.23
N ASP A 91 -16.53 4.42 -11.38
CA ASP A 91 -16.27 5.09 -12.65
C ASP A 91 -14.82 4.85 -13.16
N MET A 92 -14.10 3.86 -12.62
CA MET A 92 -12.73 3.52 -13.04
C MET A 92 -12.75 2.27 -13.91
N ASP A 93 -12.12 2.31 -15.08
CA ASP A 93 -11.94 1.13 -15.93
C ASP A 93 -10.99 0.11 -15.28
N ASP A 94 -11.48 -1.10 -14.99
CA ASP A 94 -10.74 -2.22 -14.39
C ASP A 94 -9.52 -2.67 -15.23
N SER A 95 -9.49 -2.32 -16.51
CA SER A 95 -8.37 -2.66 -17.39
C SER A 95 -7.17 -1.71 -17.26
N ASN A 96 -7.37 -0.57 -16.59
CA ASN A 96 -6.36 0.47 -16.46
C ASN A 96 -5.74 0.51 -15.06
N PRO A 97 -4.42 0.75 -14.99
CA PRO A 97 -3.78 0.95 -13.71
C PRO A 97 -4.25 2.24 -13.04
N ILE A 98 -4.51 2.15 -11.74
CA ILE A 98 -4.83 3.27 -10.87
C ILE A 98 -3.52 3.77 -10.26
N HIS A 99 -3.20 5.03 -10.47
CA HIS A 99 -2.03 5.68 -9.90
C HIS A 99 -2.37 6.33 -8.57
N ILE A 100 -1.66 5.93 -7.52
CA ILE A 100 -1.78 6.49 -6.18
C ILE A 100 -0.53 7.31 -5.91
N ILE A 101 -0.70 8.60 -5.65
CA ILE A 101 0.37 9.53 -5.30
C ILE A 101 0.18 9.94 -3.86
N ILE A 102 1.22 9.85 -3.05
CA ILE A 102 1.25 10.33 -1.66
C ILE A 102 2.49 11.20 -1.50
N ALA A 103 2.33 12.40 -0.94
CA ALA A 103 3.43 13.31 -0.67
C ALA A 103 3.30 13.96 0.72
N ASN A 104 4.44 14.12 1.39
CA ASN A 104 4.57 14.90 2.61
C ASN A 104 5.29 16.21 2.30
N ARG A 105 4.77 17.32 2.82
CA ARG A 105 5.38 18.64 2.75
C ARG A 105 5.61 19.19 4.15
N GLY A 106 6.84 19.63 4.45
CA GLY A 106 7.09 20.48 5.60
C GLY A 106 6.67 21.93 5.30
N ILE A 107 5.65 22.44 6.01
CA ILE A 107 5.28 23.86 5.98
C ILE A 107 5.29 24.38 7.42
N ASN A 108 6.21 25.31 7.73
CA ASN A 108 6.29 25.98 9.04
C ASN A 108 6.29 25.00 10.24
N ASP A 109 7.21 24.02 10.24
CA ASP A 109 7.34 22.97 11.27
C ASP A 109 6.11 22.03 11.40
N GLN A 110 5.15 22.12 10.48
CA GLN A 110 4.02 21.21 10.38
C GLN A 110 4.17 20.32 9.14
N HIS A 111 3.84 19.04 9.28
CA HIS A 111 3.76 18.14 8.15
C HIS A 111 2.37 18.22 7.54
N GLN A 112 2.32 18.37 6.22
CA GLN A 112 1.09 18.30 5.44
C GLN A 112 1.17 17.10 4.52
N TRP A 113 0.15 16.25 4.58
CA TRP A 113 0.04 15.08 3.75
C TRP A 113 -0.94 15.37 2.61
N ILE A 114 -0.51 15.12 1.38
CA ILE A 114 -1.29 15.28 0.16
C ILE A 114 -1.35 13.93 -0.51
N GLY A 115 -2.52 13.53 -0.98
CA GLY A 115 -2.65 12.34 -1.78
C GLY A 115 -3.58 12.52 -2.96
N SER A 116 -3.40 11.67 -3.96
CA SER A 116 -4.25 11.64 -5.14
C SER A 116 -4.36 10.21 -5.64
N VAL A 117 -5.56 9.87 -6.10
CA VAL A 117 -5.85 8.65 -6.85
C VAL A 117 -6.26 9.08 -8.26
N ILE A 118 -5.56 8.57 -9.26
CA ILE A 118 -5.72 8.96 -10.66
C ILE A 118 -5.90 7.69 -11.48
N ALA A 119 -7.05 7.57 -12.14
CA ALA A 119 -7.31 6.61 -13.21
C ALA A 119 -7.29 7.32 -14.58
N GLU A 120 -7.36 6.58 -15.68
CA GLU A 120 -7.29 7.16 -17.04
C GLU A 120 -8.44 8.16 -17.31
N ASP A 121 -9.62 7.89 -16.76
CA ASP A 121 -10.86 8.64 -16.97
C ASP A 121 -11.32 9.49 -15.78
N SER A 122 -10.74 9.27 -14.61
CA SER A 122 -11.16 9.93 -13.37
C SER A 122 -9.97 10.25 -12.46
N SER A 123 -10.11 11.31 -11.66
CA SER A 123 -9.12 11.64 -10.63
C SER A 123 -9.81 12.17 -9.39
N ALA A 124 -9.32 11.75 -8.24
CA ALA A 124 -9.72 12.25 -6.94
C ALA A 124 -8.45 12.65 -6.17
N SER A 125 -8.46 13.84 -5.60
CA SER A 125 -7.34 14.35 -4.81
C SER A 125 -7.83 14.83 -3.47
N PHE A 126 -6.93 14.78 -2.48
CA PHE A 126 -7.24 15.18 -1.13
C PHE A 126 -5.99 15.73 -0.45
N GLN A 127 -6.22 16.56 0.55
CA GLN A 127 -5.20 17.24 1.32
C GLN A 127 -5.64 17.23 2.77
N THR A 128 -4.76 16.77 3.66
CA THR A 128 -5.02 16.77 5.10
C THR A 128 -3.93 17.56 5.82
N ASP A 129 -4.36 18.54 6.60
CA ASP A 129 -3.52 19.21 7.58
C ASP A 129 -3.58 18.40 8.87
N LEU A 130 -2.43 18.21 9.53
CA LEU A 130 -2.34 17.50 10.80
C LEU A 130 -3.07 18.25 11.93
N THR A 131 -4.38 18.09 11.95
CA THR A 131 -5.26 18.45 13.06
C THR A 131 -6.23 17.29 13.30
N ALA A 132 -5.67 16.20 13.83
CA ALA A 132 -6.38 15.08 14.47
C ALA A 132 -7.60 14.53 13.73
N ILE A 133 -7.39 13.56 12.85
CA ILE A 133 -8.49 12.72 12.33
C ILE A 133 -8.91 11.75 13.44
N PRO A 134 -10.19 11.69 13.83
CA PRO A 134 -10.65 10.69 14.78
C PRO A 134 -10.56 9.30 14.18
N VAL A 135 -9.86 8.41 14.88
CA VAL A 135 -9.74 6.98 14.55
C VAL A 135 -11.11 6.33 14.62
N HIS A 136 -11.72 6.01 13.48
CA HIS A 136 -12.90 5.15 13.42
C HIS A 136 -12.47 3.70 13.17
N SER A 137 -12.94 2.84 14.07
CA SER A 137 -12.53 1.46 14.26
C SER A 137 -13.10 0.46 13.24
N ALA A 138 -12.25 -0.50 12.88
CA ALA A 138 -12.54 -1.90 12.57
C ALA A 138 -13.44 -2.20 11.36
N SER A 139 -12.84 -2.22 10.17
CA SER A 139 -13.23 -3.10 9.06
C SER A 139 -12.36 -4.37 9.07
N THR A 140 -12.86 -5.46 8.51
CA THR A 140 -12.04 -6.65 8.27
C THR A 140 -11.22 -6.39 7.01
N PHE A 141 -9.93 -6.08 7.18
CA PHE A 141 -9.02 -5.78 6.09
C PHE A 141 -8.20 -7.01 5.70
N VAL A 142 -7.76 -7.05 4.45
CA VAL A 142 -6.57 -7.81 4.07
C VAL A 142 -5.40 -6.82 4.19
N PRO A 143 -4.67 -6.78 5.32
CA PRO A 143 -3.51 -5.89 5.44
C PRO A 143 -2.43 -6.32 4.45
N ILE A 144 -1.98 -5.39 3.61
CA ILE A 144 -0.78 -5.55 2.80
C ILE A 144 0.31 -4.69 3.45
N ASP A 145 1.05 -5.29 4.39
CA ASP A 145 2.20 -4.65 5.00
C ASP A 145 3.38 -4.67 4.02
N THR A 146 3.62 -3.57 3.31
CA THR A 146 4.89 -3.36 2.63
C THR A 146 5.85 -2.66 3.59
N PRO A 147 6.92 -3.34 4.08
CA PRO A 147 7.89 -2.69 4.95
C PRO A 147 8.64 -1.61 4.16
N PHE A 148 8.46 -0.35 4.56
CA PHE A 148 9.17 0.78 3.96
C PHE A 148 10.55 0.95 4.59
N PRO A 149 11.63 1.00 3.79
CA PRO A 149 12.88 1.57 4.24
C PRO A 149 12.79 3.09 4.10
N PHE A 150 12.50 3.80 5.20
CA PHE A 150 12.86 5.22 5.29
C PHE A 150 14.38 5.29 5.42
N ASN A 151 15.05 5.89 4.44
CA ASN A 151 16.48 6.25 4.51
C ASN A 151 16.61 7.75 4.73
#